data_AF-A0A936BC78-F1
#
_entry.id   AF-A0A936BC78-F1
#
_cell.length_a   1.000
_cell.length_b   1.000
_cell.length_c   1.000
_cell.angle_alpha   90.00
_cell.angle_beta   90.00
_cell.angle_gamma   90.00
#
_symmetry.space_group_name_H-M   'P 1'
#
loop_
_entity.id
_entity.type
_entity.pdbx_description
1 polymer ?
#
loop_
_entity_poly.entity_id
_entity_poly.type
_entity_poly.pdbx_seq_one_letter_code
_entity_poly.pdbx_strand_id
1 'polypeptide(L)'
;MTRRRVGNWVAAAYLAGAAFVLVTFLMAPPDGLANVWIVLWTAPLSLPSFLLPLPMGFEFPYFPPSLGFHGRHVAWFVPAALLIAWTLRRIIGGRP
;
A
#
# COMPACT_ATOMS: atom_id res chain seq x y z
N MET A 1 18.59 21.62 -5.46
CA MET A 1 18.21 20.26 -5.93
C MET A 1 17.06 20.40 -6.94
N THR A 2 17.06 19.71 -8.09
CA THR A 2 15.97 19.85 -9.08
C THR A 2 14.68 19.17 -8.57
N ARG A 3 13.48 19.71 -8.88
CA ARG A 3 12.18 19.13 -8.46
C ARG A 3 12.07 17.63 -8.80
N ARG A 4 12.58 17.24 -9.98
CA ARG A 4 12.67 15.83 -10.41
C ARG A 4 13.49 14.95 -9.45
N ARG A 5 14.62 15.45 -8.94
CA ARG A 5 15.42 14.72 -7.93
C ARG A 5 14.65 14.59 -6.62
N VAL A 6 13.98 15.64 -6.16
CA VAL A 6 13.16 15.60 -4.95
C VAL A 6 12.03 14.57 -5.09
N GLY A 7 11.30 14.56 -6.21
CA GLY A 7 10.25 13.57 -6.45
C GLY A 7 10.77 12.12 -6.46
N ASN A 8 11.97 11.88 -7.00
CA ASN A 8 12.60 10.55 -6.92
C ASN A 8 12.94 10.17 -5.47
N TRP A 9 13.49 11.10 -4.69
CA TRP A 9 13.83 10.84 -3.28
C TRP A 9 12.59 10.55 -2.43
N VAL A 10 11.51 11.31 -2.62
CA VAL A 10 10.25 11.06 -1.91
C VAL A 10 9.66 9.70 -2.28
N ALA A 11 9.65 9.35 -3.56
CA ALA A 11 9.18 8.03 -3.99
C ALA A 11 10.04 6.90 -3.43
N ALA A 12 11.37 7.07 -3.41
CA ALA A 12 12.28 6.09 -2.82
C ALA A 12 12.07 5.93 -1.31
N ALA A 13 11.91 7.04 -0.58
CA ALA A 13 11.64 7.02 0.86
C ALA A 13 10.29 6.34 1.17
N TYR A 14 9.26 6.63 0.38
CA TYR A 14 7.96 5.97 0.50
C TYR A 14 8.07 4.45 0.26
N LEU A 15 8.79 4.03 -0.79
CA LEU A 15 9.00 2.60 -1.09
C LEU A 15 9.84 1.90 -0.02
N ALA A 16 10.82 2.58 0.57
CA ALA A 16 11.58 2.02 1.69
C ALA A 16 10.68 1.76 2.91
N GLY A 17 9.80 2.70 3.25
CA GLY A 17 8.81 2.50 4.30
C GLY A 17 7.79 1.42 3.95
N ALA A 18 7.36 1.34 2.69
CA ALA A 18 6.48 0.27 2.22
C ALA A 18 7.14 -1.11 2.36
N ALA A 19 8.42 -1.23 1.99
CA ALA A 19 9.19 -2.46 2.17
C ALA A 19 9.30 -2.85 3.65
N PHE A 20 9.53 -1.88 4.54
CA PHE A 20 9.54 -2.12 5.98
C PHE A 20 8.19 -2.66 6.48
N VAL A 21 7.08 -2.01 6.10
CA VAL A 21 5.72 -2.46 6.44
C VAL A 21 5.44 -3.87 5.92
N LEU A 22 5.89 -4.18 4.69
CA LEU A 22 5.71 -5.50 4.10
C LEU A 22 6.47 -6.57 4.88
N VAL A 23 7.73 -6.31 5.23
CA VAL A 23 8.56 -7.27 5.98
C VAL A 23 7.97 -7.52 7.36
N THR A 24 7.56 -6.47 8.09
CA THR A 24 6.96 -6.63 9.41
C THR A 24 5.62 -7.37 9.35
N PHE A 25 4.81 -7.12 8.31
CA PHE A 25 3.57 -7.85 8.07
C PHE A 25 3.80 -9.34 7.81
N LEU A 26 4.81 -9.71 7.02
CA LEU A 26 5.15 -11.11 6.73
C LEU A 26 5.72 -11.85 7.94
N MET A 27 6.22 -11.12 8.94
CA MET A 27 6.71 -11.68 10.21
C MET A 27 5.63 -11.71 11.30
N ALA A 28 4.52 -11.00 11.11
CA ALA A 28 3.45 -10.92 12.10
C ALA A 28 2.52 -12.14 12.03
N PRO A 29 1.95 -12.58 13.16
CA PRO A 29 0.87 -13.57 13.16
C PRO A 29 -0.30 -13.10 12.27
N PRO A 30 -1.02 -14.02 11.61
CA PRO A 30 -2.19 -13.68 10.81
C PRO A 30 -3.37 -13.32 11.72
N ASP A 31 -3.33 -12.11 12.29
CA ASP A 31 -4.39 -11.51 13.07
C ASP A 31 -4.90 -10.22 12.42
N GLY A 32 -6.05 -9.72 12.89
CA GLY A 32 -6.68 -8.50 12.37
C GLY A 32 -5.95 -7.20 12.70
N LEU A 33 -4.84 -7.23 13.43
CA LEU A 33 -4.01 -6.04 13.71
C LEU A 33 -2.78 -5.98 12.81
N ALA A 34 -2.28 -7.13 12.34
CA ALA A 34 -1.15 -7.22 11.43
C ALA A 34 -1.34 -6.40 10.14
N ASN A 35 -2.58 -6.28 9.64
CA ASN A 35 -2.91 -5.56 8.41
C ASN A 35 -3.16 -4.05 8.59
N VAL A 36 -3.19 -3.52 9.81
CA VAL A 36 -3.45 -2.08 10.06
C VAL A 36 -2.43 -1.21 9.33
N TRP A 37 -1.14 -1.59 9.39
CA TRP A 37 -0.08 -0.84 8.72
C TRP A 37 -0.19 -0.91 7.19
N ILE A 38 -0.62 -2.04 6.64
CA ILE A 38 -0.90 -2.18 5.19
C ILE A 38 -1.98 -1.19 4.78
N VAL A 39 -3.09 -1.14 5.53
CA VAL A 39 -4.21 -0.23 5.27
C VAL A 39 -3.80 1.23 5.38
N LEU A 40 -3.10 1.60 6.45
CA LEU A 40 -2.68 2.99 6.69
C LEU A 40 -1.67 3.48 5.65
N TRP A 41 -0.72 2.62 5.26
CA TRP A 41 0.33 3.01 4.31
C TRP A 41 -0.19 3.16 2.88
N THR A 42 -1.28 2.45 2.54
CA THR A 42 -2.02 2.60 1.28
C THR A 42 -3.36 3.33 1.46
N ALA A 43 -3.52 4.12 2.53
CA ALA A 43 -4.79 4.74 2.91
C ALA A 43 -5.53 5.48 1.77
N PRO A 44 -4.85 6.26 0.88
CA PRO A 44 -5.56 6.91 -0.23
C PRO A 44 -6.33 5.95 -1.14
N LEU A 45 -5.86 4.70 -1.25
CA LEU A 45 -6.48 3.63 -2.05
C LEU A 45 -7.34 2.68 -1.20
N SER A 46 -7.00 2.50 0.07
CA SER A 46 -7.70 1.58 0.97
C SER A 46 -8.93 2.19 1.64
N LEU A 47 -8.91 3.50 1.96
CA LEU A 47 -10.01 4.17 2.67
C LEU A 47 -11.35 4.18 1.92
N PRO A 48 -11.42 4.34 0.58
CA PRO A 48 -12.69 4.22 -0.13
C PRO A 48 -13.40 2.88 0.12
N SER A 49 -12.64 1.80 0.28
CA SER A 49 -13.16 0.48 0.61
C SER A 49 -13.84 0.42 1.98
N PHE A 50 -13.40 1.25 2.93
CA PHE A 50 -13.96 1.36 4.28
C PHE A 50 -15.13 2.35 4.36
N LEU A 51 -15.14 3.38 3.51
CA LEU A 51 -16.10 4.47 3.55
C LEU A 51 -17.33 4.23 2.65
N LEU A 52 -17.18 3.41 1.62
CA LEU A 52 -18.27 3.05 0.72
C LEU A 52 -18.88 1.71 1.18
N PRO A 53 -20.22 1.56 1.14
CA PRO A 53 -20.90 0.28 1.39
C PRO A 53 -20.66 -0.66 0.22
N LEU A 54 -19.39 -1.04 0.02
CA LEU A 54 -19.04 -2.13 -0.84
C LEU A 54 -19.45 -3.42 -0.10
N PRO A 55 -19.94 -4.45 -0.80
CA PRO A 55 -20.38 -5.74 -0.22
C PRO A 55 -19.22 -6.58 0.35
N MET A 56 -18.21 -5.92 0.90
CA MET A 56 -16.82 -6.33 0.94
C MET A 56 -16.36 -6.01 2.37
N GLY A 57 -16.43 -7.00 3.27
CA GLY A 57 -15.99 -6.83 4.66
C GLY A 57 -14.50 -6.47 4.77
N PHE A 58 -13.99 -6.45 6.01
CA PHE A 58 -12.60 -6.09 6.35
C PHE A 58 -11.51 -6.96 5.69
N GLU A 59 -11.89 -8.02 4.97
CA GLU A 59 -10.98 -8.86 4.20
C GLU A 59 -10.89 -8.33 2.76
N PHE A 60 -9.69 -8.13 2.22
CA PHE A 60 -9.45 -7.80 0.80
C PHE A 60 -10.12 -8.84 -0.12
N PRO A 61 -11.35 -8.59 -0.62
CA PRO A 61 -12.23 -9.64 -1.14
C PRO A 61 -11.99 -9.93 -2.62
N TYR A 62 -11.07 -9.20 -3.24
CA TYR A 62 -10.76 -9.28 -4.67
C TYR A 62 -9.82 -10.45 -5.01
N PHE A 63 -9.27 -11.14 -4.01
CA PHE A 63 -8.22 -12.14 -4.21
C PHE A 63 -8.67 -13.53 -3.78
N PRO A 64 -8.34 -14.57 -4.57
CA PRO A 64 -8.78 -15.93 -4.29
C PRO A 64 -8.26 -16.42 -2.91
N PRO A 65 -9.07 -17.19 -2.16
CA PRO A 65 -8.66 -17.73 -0.85
C PRO A 65 -7.39 -18.58 -0.90
N SER A 66 -7.06 -19.16 -2.06
CA SER A 66 -5.85 -19.95 -2.29
C SER A 66 -4.55 -19.19 -2.04
N LEU A 67 -4.57 -17.86 -2.04
CA LEU A 67 -3.42 -17.01 -1.71
C LEU A 67 -3.16 -16.90 -0.19
N GLY A 68 -4.08 -17.40 0.65
CA GLY A 68 -3.98 -17.32 2.10
C GLY A 68 -4.07 -15.89 2.64
N PHE A 69 -3.85 -15.72 3.94
CA PHE A 69 -3.93 -14.40 4.59
C PHE A 69 -2.87 -13.44 4.02
N HIS A 70 -1.58 -13.80 4.10
CA HIS A 70 -0.52 -12.92 3.64
C HIS A 70 -0.56 -12.67 2.13
N GLY A 71 -0.79 -13.69 1.30
CA GLY A 71 -0.77 -13.53 -0.15
C GLY A 71 -1.81 -12.54 -0.67
N ARG A 72 -3.03 -12.54 -0.11
CA ARG A 72 -4.07 -11.56 -0.47
C ARG A 72 -3.66 -10.13 -0.13
N HIS A 73 -3.03 -9.92 1.02
CA HIS A 73 -2.54 -8.59 1.43
C HIS A 73 -1.35 -8.12 0.60
N VAL A 74 -0.40 -9.01 0.30
CA VAL A 74 0.75 -8.70 -0.57
C VAL A 74 0.28 -8.34 -1.99
N ALA A 75 -0.67 -9.09 -2.53
CA ALA A 75 -1.24 -8.88 -3.86
C ALA A 75 -1.97 -7.53 -3.98
N TRP A 76 -2.56 -7.02 -2.89
CA TRP A 76 -3.07 -5.65 -2.82
C TRP A 76 -1.95 -4.62 -2.64
N PHE A 77 -1.12 -4.83 -1.62
CA PHE A 77 -0.22 -3.81 -1.08
C PHE A 77 0.88 -3.41 -2.05
N VAL A 78 1.50 -4.39 -2.74
CA VAL A 78 2.63 -4.11 -3.62
C VAL A 78 2.19 -3.22 -4.81
N PRO A 79 1.13 -3.55 -5.57
CA PRO A 79 0.63 -2.65 -6.61
C PRO A 79 0.21 -1.28 -6.09
N ALA A 80 -0.49 -1.24 -4.95
CA ALA A 80 -0.96 0.00 -4.34
C ALA A 80 0.22 0.92 -3.93
N ALA A 81 1.25 0.36 -3.28
CA ALA A 81 2.44 1.10 -2.90
C ALA A 81 3.22 1.61 -4.12
N LEU A 82 3.35 0.80 -5.17
CA LEU A 82 4.00 1.22 -6.42
C LEU A 82 3.23 2.37 -7.09
N LEU A 83 1.91 2.30 -7.14
CA LEU A 83 1.05 3.34 -7.71
C LEU A 83 1.16 4.65 -6.92
N ILE A 84 1.13 4.58 -5.59
CA ILE A 84 1.30 5.77 -4.72
C ILE A 84 2.70 6.36 -4.89
N ALA A 85 3.76 5.54 -4.87
CA ALA A 85 5.12 6.00 -5.08
C ALA A 85 5.30 6.70 -6.43
N TRP A 86 4.73 6.11 -7.49
CA TRP A 86 4.72 6.71 -8.82
C TRP A 86 3.98 8.04 -8.83
N THR A 87 2.82 8.12 -8.19
CA THR A 87 2.00 9.34 -8.10
C THR A 87 2.73 10.45 -7.35
N LEU A 88 3.33 10.14 -6.19
CA LEU A 88 4.15 11.08 -5.41
C LEU A 88 5.32 11.62 -6.23
N ARG A 89 6.01 10.74 -6.99
CA ARG A 89 7.08 11.14 -7.89
C ARG A 89 6.63 12.14 -8.95
N ARG A 90 5.43 11.95 -9.52
CA ARG A 90 4.86 12.83 -10.57
C ARG A 90 4.49 14.20 -9.99
N ILE A 91 3.68 14.20 -8.94
CA ILE A 91 3.17 15.41 -8.27
C ILE A 91 4.34 16.29 -7.79
N ILE A 92 5.27 15.71 -7.03
CA ILE A 92 6.41 16.46 -6.44
C ILE A 92 7.48 16.76 -7.49
N GLY A 93 7.66 15.85 -8.45
CA GLY A 93 8.58 16.00 -9.57
C GLY A 93 8.20 17.07 -10.58
N GLY A 94 6.98 17.63 -10.49
CA GLY A 94 6.48 18.69 -11.36
C GLY A 94 6.06 18.18 -12.75
N ARG A 95 5.57 16.94 -12.85
CA ARG A 95 5.00 16.40 -14.09
C ARG A 95 3.55 15.98 -13.83
N PRO A 96 2.55 16.59 -14.48
CA PRO A 96 1.16 16.14 -14.36
C PRO A 96 1.02 14.70 -14.83
#